data_AF-A0A3C1RE22-F1
#
_entry.id   AF-A0A3C1RE22-F1
#
_cell.length_a   1.000
_cell.length_b   1.000
_cell.length_c   1.000
_cell.angle_alpha   90.00
_cell.angle_beta   90.00
_cell.angle_gamma   90.00
#
_symmetry.space_group_name_H-M   'P 1'
#
loop_
_entity.id
_entity.type
_entity.pdbx_description
1 polymer ?
#
loop_
_entity_poly.entity_id
_entity_poly.type
_entity_poly.pdbx_seq_one_letter_code
_entity_poly.pdbx_strand_id
1 'polypeptide(L)'
;MKNNIALQLVEICKKHHLKEKAFDSFEKLFHIENENDPDFLEGYKKEEMKIFFGGHQFNFHHHFCTSTINTKIIFYDSADVEAGYWDPVGYYVLEADFEGEITDDYFVIEREKQIGGIDIIKEFSYVFADLPTDYLKRNHLQYNFVSYLSLVGTLFTSKNYEGSGRFIHRAYFNLKETGEEHFEKEFLKKSKRFLKMMKKYLIHENLISEKLQSDFQKLD
;
A
#
# COMPACT_ATOMS: atom_id res chain seq x y z
N MET A 1 29.62 -12.77 35.65
CA MET A 1 29.07 -11.97 34.54
C MET A 1 28.20 -12.91 33.71
N LYS A 2 26.87 -12.72 33.63
CA LYS A 2 26.03 -13.59 32.80
C LYS A 2 26.42 -13.36 31.34
N ASN A 3 26.76 -14.43 30.60
CA ASN A 3 26.96 -14.39 29.15
C ASN A 3 25.69 -13.81 28.51
N ASN A 4 25.77 -12.57 28.03
CA ASN A 4 24.67 -11.95 27.33
C ASN A 4 24.88 -12.20 25.84
N ILE A 5 24.28 -13.29 25.35
CA ILE A 5 24.36 -13.72 23.94
C ILE A 5 23.96 -12.58 23.01
N ALA A 6 22.94 -11.79 23.36
CA ALA A 6 22.52 -10.66 22.53
C ALA A 6 23.63 -9.60 22.36
N LEU A 7 24.43 -9.33 23.42
CA LEU A 7 25.57 -8.42 23.29
C LEU A 7 26.65 -9.00 22.37
N GLN A 8 26.93 -10.31 22.48
CA GLN A 8 27.92 -10.97 21.62
C GLN A 8 27.51 -10.93 20.15
N LEU A 9 26.23 -11.16 19.87
CA LEU A 9 25.65 -11.10 18.52
C LEU A 9 25.72 -9.68 17.92
N VAL A 10 25.42 -8.66 18.72
CA VAL A 10 25.55 -7.25 18.30
C VAL A 10 27.01 -6.89 18.00
N GLU A 11 27.96 -7.38 18.81
CA GLU A 11 29.38 -7.13 18.57
C GLU A 11 29.90 -7.79 17.29
N ILE A 12 29.37 -8.97 16.92
CA ILE A 12 29.67 -9.60 15.61
C ILE A 12 29.22 -8.69 14.47
N CYS A 13 27.96 -8.22 14.48
CA CYS A 13 27.45 -7.33 13.44
C CYS A 13 28.30 -6.06 13.27
N LYS A 14 28.74 -5.45 14.37
CA LYS A 14 29.61 -4.27 14.35
C LYS A 14 31.02 -4.59 13.86
N LYS A 15 31.64 -5.66 14.38
CA LYS A 15 32.99 -6.09 14.01
C LYS A 15 33.12 -6.29 12.51
N HIS A 16 32.09 -6.85 11.89
CA HIS A 16 32.06 -7.15 10.46
C HIS A 16 31.40 -6.06 9.61
N HIS A 17 31.03 -4.93 10.20
CA HIS A 17 30.42 -3.78 9.50
C HIS A 17 29.22 -4.19 8.62
N LEU A 18 28.37 -5.09 9.13
CA LEU A 18 27.34 -5.72 8.30
C LEU A 18 26.29 -4.73 7.83
N LYS A 19 26.01 -3.69 8.62
CA LYS A 19 25.09 -2.61 8.22
C LYS A 19 25.65 -1.84 7.02
N GLU A 20 26.90 -1.41 7.11
CA GLU A 20 27.58 -0.67 6.05
C GLU A 20 27.67 -1.51 4.77
N LYS A 21 28.11 -2.77 4.89
CA LYS A 21 28.14 -3.71 3.75
C LYS A 21 26.77 -3.89 3.09
N ALA A 22 25.70 -3.94 3.88
CA ALA A 22 24.34 -4.06 3.35
C ALA A 22 23.93 -2.83 2.55
N PHE A 23 24.20 -1.62 3.06
CA PHE A 23 23.92 -0.38 2.32
C PHE A 23 24.77 -0.26 1.05
N ASP A 24 26.07 -0.59 1.11
CA ASP A 24 26.96 -0.54 -0.05
C ASP A 24 26.52 -1.52 -1.16
N SER A 25 26.07 -2.72 -0.78
CA SER A 25 25.62 -3.74 -1.73
C SER A 25 24.26 -3.37 -2.31
N PHE A 26 23.34 -2.91 -1.46
CA PHE A 26 22.06 -2.37 -1.88
C PHE A 26 22.22 -1.21 -2.85
N GLU A 27 23.07 -0.22 -2.57
CA GLU A 27 23.24 0.94 -3.46
C GLU A 27 23.74 0.53 -4.85
N LYS A 28 24.65 -0.45 -4.93
CA LYS A 28 25.14 -0.99 -6.20
C LYS A 28 24.02 -1.68 -6.98
N LEU A 29 23.31 -2.62 -6.35
CA LEU A 29 22.20 -3.34 -6.97
C LEU A 29 21.13 -2.35 -7.42
N PHE A 30 20.71 -1.47 -6.53
CA PHE A 30 19.65 -0.49 -6.78
C PHE A 30 20.00 0.46 -7.92
N HIS A 31 21.27 0.87 -8.07
CA HIS A 31 21.69 1.69 -9.20
C HIS A 31 21.70 0.91 -10.52
N ILE A 32 22.26 -0.31 -10.53
CA ILE A 32 22.38 -1.12 -11.75
C ILE A 32 21.01 -1.53 -12.27
N GLU A 33 20.16 -2.09 -11.40
CA GLU A 33 18.86 -2.62 -11.80
C GLU A 33 17.90 -1.50 -12.21
N ASN A 34 17.88 -0.38 -11.48
CA ASN A 34 17.01 0.76 -11.83
C ASN A 34 17.42 1.47 -13.13
N GLU A 35 18.67 1.34 -13.58
CA GLU A 35 19.11 1.84 -14.89
C GLU A 35 18.77 0.87 -16.04
N ASN A 36 18.79 -0.43 -15.78
CA ASN A 36 18.61 -1.47 -16.79
C ASN A 36 17.15 -1.92 -16.98
N ASP A 37 16.35 -1.85 -15.93
CA ASP A 37 14.95 -2.27 -15.93
C ASP A 37 14.03 -1.14 -15.43
N PRO A 38 13.24 -0.51 -16.32
CA PRO A 38 12.31 0.54 -15.94
C PRO A 38 11.18 0.06 -15.01
N ASP A 39 10.92 -1.25 -14.95
CA ASP A 39 9.88 -1.87 -14.12
C ASP A 39 10.45 -2.51 -12.84
N PHE A 40 11.76 -2.41 -12.57
CA PHE A 40 12.42 -2.99 -11.39
C PHE A 40 11.74 -2.66 -10.05
N LEU A 41 11.17 -1.46 -9.94
CA LEU A 41 10.50 -0.97 -8.75
C LEU A 41 8.98 -1.16 -8.78
N GLU A 42 8.46 -1.98 -9.70
CA GLU A 42 7.04 -2.33 -9.80
C GLU A 42 6.13 -1.08 -9.77
N GLY A 43 6.51 -0.05 -10.53
CA GLY A 43 5.81 1.22 -10.66
C GLY A 43 6.22 2.32 -9.66
N TYR A 44 7.02 2.05 -8.63
CA TYR A 44 7.61 3.08 -7.76
C TYR A 44 8.72 3.86 -8.46
N LYS A 45 8.85 5.15 -8.14
CA LYS A 45 10.02 5.95 -8.48
C LYS A 45 11.00 5.95 -7.31
N LYS A 46 12.29 6.03 -7.64
CA LYS A 46 13.37 6.12 -6.65
C LYS A 46 13.13 7.23 -5.61
N GLU A 47 12.64 8.39 -6.03
CA GLU A 47 12.43 9.55 -5.14
C GLU A 47 11.25 9.34 -4.18
N GLU A 48 10.40 8.36 -4.44
CA GLU A 48 9.23 8.03 -3.62
C GLU A 48 9.54 6.96 -2.56
N MET A 49 10.71 6.33 -2.61
CA MET A 49 11.09 5.28 -1.64
C MET A 49 11.86 5.87 -0.46
N LYS A 50 11.34 5.67 0.75
CA LYS A 50 12.10 5.88 1.99
C LYS A 50 12.75 4.58 2.42
N ILE A 51 14.06 4.65 2.65
CA ILE A 51 14.90 3.49 2.94
C ILE A 51 15.31 3.57 4.42
N PHE A 52 15.05 2.49 5.16
CA PHE A 52 15.39 2.40 6.58
C PHE A 52 16.17 1.13 6.90
N PHE A 53 17.01 1.21 7.91
CA PHE A 53 17.66 0.05 8.47
C PHE A 53 16.64 -0.79 9.27
N GLY A 54 16.37 -2.02 8.82
CA GLY A 54 15.42 -2.94 9.44
C GLY A 54 15.99 -3.79 10.58
N GLY A 55 17.31 -3.78 10.76
CA GLY A 55 17.99 -4.54 11.80
C GLY A 55 18.70 -5.79 11.30
N HIS A 56 19.20 -6.57 12.25
CA HIS A 56 19.83 -7.86 12.01
C HIS A 56 18.93 -8.98 12.53
N GLN A 57 18.79 -10.05 11.74
CA GLN A 57 18.13 -11.29 12.12
C GLN A 57 19.15 -12.42 12.12
N PHE A 58 19.19 -13.21 13.20
CA PHE A 58 20.10 -14.33 13.34
C PHE A 58 19.34 -15.63 13.08
N ASN A 59 19.77 -16.37 12.07
CA ASN A 59 19.16 -17.62 11.66
C ASN A 59 20.06 -18.78 12.10
N PHE A 60 19.60 -19.52 13.12
CA PHE A 60 20.32 -20.70 13.61
C PHE A 60 19.70 -21.95 13.01
N HIS A 61 20.48 -22.63 12.17
CA HIS A 61 20.05 -23.86 11.50
C HIS A 61 20.63 -25.10 12.19
N HIS A 62 19.96 -26.24 12.03
CA HIS A 62 20.43 -27.52 12.56
C HIS A 62 21.32 -28.23 11.54
N HIS A 63 22.54 -28.65 11.94
CA HIS A 63 23.56 -29.54 11.34
C HIS A 63 23.86 -29.50 9.82
N PHE A 64 22.95 -29.11 8.93
CA PHE A 64 23.08 -29.21 7.48
C PHE A 64 23.10 -27.86 6.77
N CYS A 65 22.75 -26.76 7.45
CA CYS A 65 22.85 -25.41 6.92
C CYS A 65 23.72 -24.55 7.84
N THR A 66 24.52 -23.67 7.25
CA THR A 66 25.28 -22.67 7.99
C THR A 66 24.32 -21.71 8.68
N SER A 67 24.64 -21.30 9.91
CA SER A 67 23.88 -20.24 10.57
C SER A 67 24.24 -18.90 9.95
N THR A 68 23.26 -18.04 9.73
CA THR A 68 23.44 -16.79 8.99
C THR A 68 22.92 -15.59 9.76
N ILE A 69 23.39 -14.42 9.35
CA ILE A 69 23.00 -13.10 9.84
C ILE A 69 22.42 -12.35 8.66
N ASN A 70 21.11 -12.11 8.69
CA ASN A 70 20.42 -11.35 7.66
C ASN A 70 20.39 -9.89 8.09
N THR A 71 20.99 -9.02 7.29
CA THR A 71 20.96 -7.57 7.50
C THR A 71 19.92 -6.97 6.58
N LYS A 72 18.83 -6.47 7.17
CA LYS A 72 17.64 -6.02 6.42
C LYS A 72 17.64 -4.51 6.22
N ILE A 73 17.36 -4.10 5.00
CA ILE A 73 17.01 -2.72 4.62
C ILE A 73 15.55 -2.76 4.18
N ILE A 74 14.70 -1.89 4.74
CA ILE A 74 13.25 -1.88 4.49
C ILE A 74 12.90 -0.64 3.69
N PHE A 75 12.02 -0.81 2.72
CA PHE A 75 11.52 0.26 1.86
C PHE A 75 10.10 0.62 2.24
N TYR A 76 9.79 1.90 2.21
CA TYR A 76 8.44 2.42 2.41
C TYR A 76 8.11 3.44 1.32
N ASP A 77 6.82 3.60 1.05
CA ASP A 77 6.33 4.72 0.27
C ASP A 77 6.43 6.00 1.10
N SER A 78 7.06 7.03 0.55
CA SER A 78 7.23 8.34 1.18
C SER A 78 5.90 8.96 1.60
N ALA A 79 4.86 8.80 0.77
CA ALA A 79 3.54 9.33 1.02
C ALA A 79 2.83 8.60 2.18
N ASP A 80 2.99 7.28 2.27
CA ASP A 80 2.46 6.49 3.39
C ASP A 80 3.10 6.92 4.71
N VAL A 81 4.43 7.03 4.75
CA VAL A 81 5.17 7.46 5.94
C VAL A 81 4.76 8.86 6.39
N GLU A 82 4.61 9.80 5.46
CA GLU A 82 4.14 11.16 5.75
C GLU A 82 2.72 11.20 6.29
N ALA A 83 1.87 10.28 5.86
CA ALA A 83 0.54 10.09 6.38
C ALA A 83 0.50 9.26 7.69
N GLY A 84 1.64 8.85 8.23
CA GLY A 84 1.77 8.09 9.48
C GLY A 84 1.59 6.58 9.33
N TYR A 85 1.61 6.06 8.10
CA TYR A 85 1.53 4.64 7.78
C TYR A 85 2.91 4.06 7.57
N TRP A 86 3.20 2.94 8.23
CA TRP A 86 4.50 2.27 8.23
C TRP A 86 4.39 0.85 7.68
N ASP A 87 3.69 0.72 6.55
CA ASP A 87 3.58 -0.54 5.83
C ASP A 87 4.71 -0.62 4.80
N PRO A 88 5.63 -1.61 4.90
CA PRO A 88 6.71 -1.76 3.94
C PRO A 88 6.19 -2.01 2.52
N VAL A 89 6.86 -1.44 1.52
CA VAL A 89 6.63 -1.78 0.11
C VAL A 89 7.50 -2.95 -0.34
N GLY A 90 8.61 -3.17 0.34
CA GLY A 90 9.60 -4.17 0.01
C GLY A 90 10.80 -4.10 0.95
N TYR A 91 11.81 -4.87 0.63
CA TYR A 91 13.05 -4.89 1.39
C TYR A 91 14.21 -5.46 0.57
N TYR A 92 15.41 -5.20 1.07
CA TYR A 92 16.64 -5.86 0.68
C TYR A 92 17.21 -6.61 1.87
N VAL A 93 17.79 -7.77 1.64
CA VAL A 93 18.51 -8.56 2.65
C VAL A 93 19.89 -8.89 2.12
N LEU A 94 20.90 -8.58 2.92
CA LEU A 94 22.25 -9.12 2.78
C LEU A 94 22.42 -10.26 3.79
N GLU A 95 22.68 -11.47 3.29
CA GLU A 95 22.99 -12.63 4.11
C GLU A 95 24.51 -12.77 4.28
N ALA A 96 24.95 -12.97 5.51
CA ALA A 96 26.34 -13.27 5.83
C ALA A 96 26.43 -14.40 6.87
N ASP A 97 27.56 -15.10 6.90
CA ASP A 97 27.85 -16.02 7.99
C ASP A 97 28.33 -15.28 9.26
N PHE A 98 28.63 -16.03 10.32
CA PHE A 98 29.09 -15.47 11.59
C PHE A 98 30.55 -14.96 11.56
N GLU A 99 31.29 -15.24 10.49
CA GLU A 99 32.61 -14.65 10.20
C GLU A 99 32.50 -13.41 9.30
N GLY A 100 31.27 -13.01 8.93
CA GLY A 100 30.97 -11.82 8.16
C GLY A 100 31.25 -11.93 6.67
N GLU A 101 31.40 -13.16 6.16
CA GLU A 101 31.47 -13.46 4.73
C GLU A 101 30.06 -13.44 4.15
N ILE A 102 29.87 -12.73 3.03
CA ILE A 102 28.58 -12.60 2.36
C ILE A 102 28.27 -13.91 1.64
N THR A 103 27.10 -14.48 1.91
CA THR A 103 26.65 -15.73 1.31
C THR A 103 25.64 -15.51 0.20
N ASP A 104 24.78 -14.50 0.34
CA ASP A 104 23.75 -14.18 -0.64
C ASP A 104 23.21 -12.75 -0.43
N ASP A 105 22.50 -12.22 -1.43
CA ASP A 105 21.71 -11.00 -1.33
C ASP A 105 20.47 -11.05 -2.20
N TYR A 106 19.39 -10.41 -1.74
CA TYR A 106 18.15 -10.37 -2.51
C TYR A 106 17.34 -9.10 -2.24
N PHE A 107 16.73 -8.62 -3.31
CA PHE A 107 15.84 -7.47 -3.35
C PHE A 107 14.42 -7.93 -3.67
N VAL A 108 13.45 -7.47 -2.89
CA VAL A 108 12.04 -7.87 -3.04
C VAL A 108 11.15 -6.64 -2.94
N ILE A 109 10.28 -6.46 -3.92
CA ILE A 109 9.09 -5.60 -3.82
C ILE A 109 7.89 -6.51 -3.58
N GLU A 110 7.25 -6.35 -2.42
CA GLU A 110 6.09 -7.16 -2.03
C GLU A 110 4.78 -6.55 -2.50
N ARG A 111 4.79 -5.24 -2.79
CA ARG A 111 3.63 -4.46 -3.18
C ARG A 111 3.95 -3.72 -4.47
N GLU A 112 3.25 -4.01 -5.56
CA GLU A 112 3.27 -3.20 -6.77
C GLU A 112 2.67 -1.82 -6.47
N LYS A 113 3.24 -0.75 -7.02
CA LYS A 113 2.64 0.58 -6.91
C LYS A 113 1.34 0.61 -7.70
N GLN A 114 0.24 0.47 -6.99
CA GLN A 114 -1.06 0.81 -7.53
C GLN A 114 -1.15 2.34 -7.60
N ILE A 115 -0.62 2.91 -8.69
CA ILE A 115 -0.74 4.32 -9.00
C ILE A 115 -2.24 4.64 -9.02
N GLY A 116 -2.73 5.27 -7.94
CA GLY A 116 -4.12 5.67 -7.68
C GLY A 116 -5.02 4.71 -6.90
N GLY A 117 -4.74 3.41 -6.83
CA GLY A 117 -5.60 2.41 -6.16
C GLY A 117 -5.50 2.40 -4.63
N ILE A 118 -4.31 2.63 -4.07
CA ILE A 118 -4.08 2.61 -2.61
C ILE A 118 -4.77 3.77 -1.91
N ASP A 119 -4.65 5.00 -2.44
CA ASP A 119 -5.38 6.18 -1.93
C ASP A 119 -6.90 5.94 -1.97
N ILE A 120 -7.38 5.26 -3.01
CA ILE A 120 -8.77 4.85 -3.17
C ILE A 120 -9.21 3.85 -2.07
N ILE A 121 -8.43 2.80 -1.83
CA ILE A 121 -8.73 1.76 -0.82
C ILE A 121 -8.65 2.35 0.60
N LYS A 122 -7.71 3.26 0.82
CA LYS A 122 -7.55 4.01 2.06
C LYS A 122 -8.75 4.94 2.30
N GLU A 123 -9.14 5.74 1.30
CA GLU A 123 -10.30 6.62 1.43
C GLU A 123 -11.61 5.82 1.60
N PHE A 124 -11.73 4.63 0.98
CA PHE A 124 -12.82 3.70 1.24
C PHE A 124 -12.88 3.32 2.73
N SER A 125 -11.76 2.90 3.32
CA SER A 125 -11.70 2.56 4.75
C SER A 125 -12.07 3.76 5.64
N TYR A 126 -11.61 4.96 5.30
CA TYR A 126 -11.94 6.19 6.03
C TYR A 126 -13.41 6.61 5.95
N VAL A 127 -14.08 6.41 4.81
CA VAL A 127 -15.52 6.69 4.67
C VAL A 127 -16.32 5.77 5.58
N PHE A 128 -15.96 4.49 5.63
CA PHE A 128 -16.69 3.48 6.41
C PHE A 128 -16.38 3.53 7.92
N ALA A 129 -15.26 4.13 8.34
CA ALA A 129 -14.96 4.35 9.75
C ALA A 129 -15.98 5.28 10.44
N ASP A 130 -16.52 6.25 9.68
CA ASP A 130 -17.50 7.24 10.14
C ASP A 130 -18.95 6.86 9.77
N LEU A 131 -19.19 5.63 9.32
CA LEU A 131 -20.52 5.20 8.88
C LEU A 131 -21.49 5.18 10.07
N PRO A 132 -22.61 5.94 10.03
CA PRO A 132 -23.64 5.83 11.05
C PRO A 132 -24.28 4.44 11.01
N THR A 133 -24.27 3.74 12.14
CA THR A 133 -24.73 2.34 12.22
C THR A 133 -26.21 2.20 11.86
N ASP A 134 -27.03 3.21 12.11
CA ASP A 134 -28.44 3.22 11.73
C ASP A 134 -28.66 3.16 10.22
N TYR A 135 -27.71 3.64 9.41
CA TYR A 135 -27.83 3.58 7.95
C TYR A 135 -27.70 2.16 7.40
N LEU A 136 -27.23 1.19 8.21
CA LEU A 136 -27.18 -0.21 7.83
C LEU A 136 -28.54 -0.92 7.93
N LYS A 137 -29.55 -0.27 8.52
CA LYS A 137 -30.90 -0.83 8.62
C LYS A 137 -31.61 -0.71 7.26
N ARG A 138 -32.13 -1.82 6.73
CA ARG A 138 -32.76 -1.88 5.39
C ARG A 138 -33.93 -0.91 5.18
N ASN A 139 -34.62 -0.53 6.27
CA ASN A 139 -35.74 0.40 6.24
C ASN A 139 -35.29 1.87 6.35
N HIS A 140 -33.99 2.14 6.43
CA HIS A 140 -33.44 3.48 6.53
C HIS A 140 -33.25 4.07 5.14
N LEU A 141 -33.58 5.36 4.98
CA LEU A 141 -33.57 6.05 3.68
C LEU A 141 -32.18 6.03 2.99
N GLN A 142 -31.11 6.06 3.79
CA GLN A 142 -29.70 6.14 3.40
C GLN A 142 -29.10 4.77 3.09
N TYR A 143 -29.82 3.67 3.38
CA TYR A 143 -29.33 2.30 3.21
C TYR A 143 -28.87 2.02 1.78
N ASN A 144 -29.62 2.50 0.79
CA ASN A 144 -29.27 2.31 -0.61
C ASN A 144 -27.97 3.03 -0.97
N PHE A 145 -27.79 4.28 -0.53
CA PHE A 145 -26.57 5.05 -0.74
C PHE A 145 -25.35 4.34 -0.14
N VAL A 146 -25.46 3.90 1.12
CA VAL A 146 -24.38 3.18 1.82
C VAL A 146 -24.06 1.86 1.13
N SER A 147 -25.08 1.12 0.68
CA SER A 147 -24.89 -0.13 -0.06
C SER A 147 -24.17 0.12 -1.39
N TYR A 148 -24.50 1.20 -2.10
CA TYR A 148 -23.80 1.59 -3.32
C TYR A 148 -22.35 1.96 -3.05
N LEU A 149 -22.05 2.78 -2.03
CA LEU A 149 -20.68 3.11 -1.63
C LEU A 149 -19.86 1.86 -1.33
N SER A 150 -20.44 0.89 -0.62
CA SER A 150 -19.76 -0.36 -0.26
C SER A 150 -19.40 -1.17 -1.51
N LEU A 151 -20.33 -1.24 -2.47
CA LEU A 151 -20.12 -1.92 -3.75
C LEU A 151 -19.12 -1.20 -4.65
N VAL A 152 -19.02 0.13 -4.59
CA VAL A 152 -17.97 0.88 -5.30
C VAL A 152 -16.59 0.38 -4.89
N GLY A 153 -16.27 0.38 -3.59
CA GLY A 153 -14.97 -0.08 -3.11
C GLY A 153 -14.73 -1.57 -3.35
N THR A 154 -15.72 -2.42 -3.05
CA THR A 154 -15.60 -3.88 -3.21
C THR A 154 -15.34 -4.30 -4.66
N LEU A 155 -16.04 -3.69 -5.62
CA LEU A 155 -15.84 -4.00 -7.04
C LEU A 155 -14.52 -3.45 -7.57
N PHE A 156 -14.08 -2.30 -7.05
CA PHE A 156 -12.80 -1.72 -7.40
C PHE A 156 -11.63 -2.60 -6.96
N THR A 157 -11.62 -3.06 -5.71
CA THR A 157 -10.58 -3.97 -5.20
C THR A 157 -10.56 -5.31 -5.93
N SER A 158 -11.71 -5.73 -6.45
CA SER A 158 -11.85 -6.95 -7.27
C SER A 158 -11.51 -6.74 -8.75
N LYS A 159 -10.96 -5.58 -9.14
CA LYS A 159 -10.66 -5.18 -10.54
C LYS A 159 -11.88 -5.16 -11.47
N ASN A 160 -13.11 -5.14 -10.93
CA ASN A 160 -14.33 -4.97 -11.69
C ASN A 160 -14.66 -3.48 -11.84
N TYR A 161 -13.85 -2.79 -12.64
CA TYR A 161 -13.89 -1.33 -12.78
C TYR A 161 -15.19 -0.80 -13.39
N GLU A 162 -15.69 -1.45 -14.44
CA GLU A 162 -17.00 -1.11 -15.05
C GLU A 162 -18.13 -1.26 -14.02
N GLY A 163 -18.12 -2.33 -13.22
CA GLY A 163 -19.07 -2.52 -12.13
C GLY A 163 -18.97 -1.40 -11.08
N SER A 164 -17.76 -1.09 -10.62
CA SER A 164 -17.52 0.00 -9.67
C SER A 164 -18.05 1.33 -10.20
N GLY A 165 -17.75 1.67 -11.45
CA GLY A 165 -18.23 2.89 -12.11
C GLY A 165 -19.76 2.98 -12.18
N ARG A 166 -20.46 1.87 -12.45
CA ARG A 166 -21.93 1.83 -12.43
C ARG A 166 -22.49 2.13 -11.04
N PHE A 167 -21.84 1.67 -9.97
CA PHE A 167 -22.27 1.96 -8.61
C PHE A 167 -21.93 3.38 -8.16
N ILE A 168 -20.87 4.00 -8.68
CA ILE A 168 -20.63 5.43 -8.51
C ILE A 168 -21.79 6.24 -9.10
N HIS A 169 -22.21 5.91 -10.33
CA HIS A 169 -23.33 6.57 -10.97
C HIS A 169 -24.62 6.42 -10.16
N ARG A 170 -24.92 5.20 -9.68
CA ARG A 170 -26.08 4.93 -8.82
C ARG A 170 -26.03 5.69 -7.50
N ALA A 171 -24.86 5.81 -6.88
CA ALA A 171 -24.69 6.57 -5.64
C ALA A 171 -25.02 8.06 -5.85
N TYR A 172 -24.52 8.68 -6.92
CA TYR A 172 -24.86 10.07 -7.25
C TYR A 172 -26.34 10.25 -7.55
N PHE A 173 -26.94 9.35 -8.35
CA PHE A 173 -28.35 9.42 -8.69
C PHE A 173 -29.24 9.29 -7.45
N ASN A 174 -28.96 8.30 -6.61
CA ASN A 174 -29.70 8.11 -5.36
C ASN A 174 -29.55 9.30 -4.40
N LEU A 175 -28.37 9.92 -4.33
CA LEU A 175 -28.18 11.11 -3.51
C LEU A 175 -29.05 12.29 -4.00
N LYS A 176 -29.16 12.48 -5.33
CA LYS A 176 -30.05 13.49 -5.92
C LYS A 176 -31.53 13.22 -5.62
N GLU A 177 -31.97 11.97 -5.67
CA GLU A 177 -33.36 11.59 -5.37
C GLU A 177 -33.69 11.67 -3.88
N THR A 178 -32.72 11.31 -3.03
CA THR A 178 -32.94 11.20 -1.58
C THR A 178 -32.92 12.55 -0.89
N GLY A 179 -32.09 13.49 -1.36
CA GLY A 179 -31.82 14.74 -0.68
C GLY A 179 -30.63 14.63 0.28
N GLU A 180 -29.71 15.59 0.19
CA GLU A 180 -28.47 15.62 0.97
C GLU A 180 -28.71 15.95 2.45
N GLU A 181 -29.78 16.69 2.74
CA GLU A 181 -30.21 17.14 4.06
C GLU A 181 -30.49 15.97 5.03
N HIS A 182 -30.72 14.78 4.49
CA HIS A 182 -30.97 13.58 5.28
C HIS A 182 -29.68 12.91 5.77
N PHE A 183 -28.50 13.31 5.28
CA PHE A 183 -27.25 12.66 5.62
C PHE A 183 -26.47 13.43 6.68
N GLU A 184 -25.74 12.70 7.54
CA GLU A 184 -24.74 13.31 8.41
C GLU A 184 -23.67 14.02 7.59
N LYS A 185 -23.40 15.29 7.94
CA LYS A 185 -22.60 16.21 7.13
C LYS A 185 -21.18 15.70 6.85
N GLU A 186 -20.49 15.20 7.87
CA GLU A 186 -19.11 14.71 7.72
C GLU A 186 -19.06 13.41 6.92
N PHE A 187 -19.98 12.47 7.18
CA PHE A 187 -20.10 11.25 6.38
C PHE A 187 -20.39 11.55 4.91
N LEU A 188 -21.33 12.46 4.62
CA LEU A 188 -21.67 12.85 3.26
C LEU A 188 -20.49 13.50 2.54
N LYS A 189 -19.77 14.40 3.22
CA LYS A 189 -18.59 15.08 2.69
C LYS A 189 -17.50 14.08 2.28
N LYS A 190 -17.18 13.12 3.16
CA LYS A 190 -16.20 12.05 2.89
C LYS A 190 -16.67 11.16 1.73
N SER A 191 -17.92 10.74 1.75
CA SER A 191 -18.53 9.91 0.70
C SER A 191 -18.44 10.56 -0.68
N LYS A 192 -18.77 11.85 -0.79
CA LYS A 192 -18.67 12.61 -2.06
C LYS A 192 -17.22 12.74 -2.54
N ARG A 193 -16.27 12.95 -1.62
CA ARG A 193 -14.85 13.01 -1.96
C ARG A 193 -14.36 11.67 -2.53
N PHE A 194 -14.71 10.57 -1.87
CA PHE A 194 -14.41 9.21 -2.32
C PHE A 194 -14.98 8.95 -3.72
N LEU A 195 -16.29 9.19 -3.94
CA LEU A 195 -16.94 8.99 -5.24
C LEU A 195 -16.29 9.84 -6.35
N LYS A 196 -15.93 11.09 -6.05
CA LYS A 196 -15.28 12.00 -7.01
C LYS A 196 -13.88 11.53 -7.39
N MET A 197 -13.10 11.08 -6.40
CA MET A 197 -11.76 10.54 -6.62
C MET A 197 -11.84 9.27 -7.49
N MET A 198 -12.73 8.35 -7.15
CA MET A 198 -13.00 7.14 -7.90
C MET A 198 -13.41 7.42 -9.35
N LYS A 199 -14.40 8.31 -9.56
CA LYS A 199 -14.84 8.74 -10.89
C LYS A 199 -13.67 9.25 -11.73
N LYS A 200 -12.85 10.14 -11.17
CA LYS A 200 -11.69 10.72 -11.87
C LYS A 200 -10.67 9.66 -12.26
N TYR A 201 -10.34 8.76 -11.33
CA TYR A 201 -9.39 7.70 -11.57
C TYR A 201 -9.84 6.76 -12.71
N LEU A 202 -11.08 6.27 -12.64
CA LEU A 202 -11.63 5.37 -13.65
C LEU A 202 -11.64 5.99 -15.06
N ILE A 203 -11.92 7.30 -15.17
CA ILE A 203 -11.88 8.02 -16.44
C ILE A 203 -10.44 8.24 -16.92
N HIS A 204 -9.55 8.69 -16.04
CA HIS A 204 -8.16 9.01 -16.39
C HIS A 204 -7.40 7.79 -16.90
N GLU A 205 -7.57 6.65 -16.23
CA GLU A 205 -6.95 5.37 -16.58
C GLU A 205 -7.71 4.60 -17.68
N ASN A 206 -8.77 5.19 -18.25
CA ASN A 206 -9.61 4.58 -19.29
C ASN A 206 -10.14 3.17 -18.91
N LEU A 207 -10.50 2.97 -17.64
CA LEU A 207 -10.90 1.67 -17.08
C LEU A 207 -12.39 1.34 -17.26
N ILE A 208 -13.15 2.24 -17.89
CA ILE A 208 -14.60 2.14 -18.06
C ILE A 208 -15.02 2.48 -19.49
N SER A 209 -16.15 1.93 -19.92
CA SER A 209 -16.68 2.15 -21.27
C SER A 209 -17.02 3.61 -21.56
N GLU A 210 -16.87 4.04 -22.82
CA GLU A 210 -17.24 5.39 -23.30
C GLU A 210 -18.69 5.76 -22.95
N LYS A 211 -19.57 4.76 -22.99
CA LYS A 211 -20.98 4.91 -22.59
C LYS A 211 -21.09 5.37 -21.13
N LEU A 212 -20.37 4.71 -20.22
CA LEU A 212 -20.38 5.06 -18.81
C LEU A 212 -19.71 6.41 -18.53
N GLN A 213 -18.65 6.74 -19.28
CA GLN A 213 -18.04 8.08 -19.23
C GLN A 213 -19.05 9.17 -19.63
N SER A 214 -19.84 8.93 -20.69
CA SER A 214 -20.91 9.83 -21.13
C SER A 214 -22.03 9.95 -20.09
N ASP A 215 -22.37 8.86 -19.40
CA ASP A 215 -23.37 8.90 -18.33
C ASP A 215 -22.87 9.74 -17.13
N PHE A 216 -21.57 9.75 -16.83
CA PHE A 216 -21.01 10.63 -15.80
C PHE A 216 -21.10 12.13 -16.14
N GLN A 217 -21.10 12.51 -17.42
CA GLN A 217 -21.28 13.90 -17.83
C GLN A 217 -22.70 14.40 -17.61
N LYS A 218 -23.70 13.51 -17.59
CA LYS A 218 -25.11 13.84 -17.31
C LYS A 218 -25.38 14.03 -15.81
N LEU A 219 -24.42 13.68 -14.95
CA LEU A 219 -24.52 13.82 -13.50
C LEU A 219 -23.96 15.13 -12.97
N ASP A 220 -23.04 15.78 -13.70
CA ASP A 220 -22.50 17.10 -13.36
C ASP A 220 -23.49 18.22 -13.75
#